data_AF-Q0RLL5-F1
#
_entry.id   AF-Q0RLL5-F1
#
_cell.length_a   1.000
_cell.length_b   1.000
_cell.length_c   1.000
_cell.angle_alpha   90.00
_cell.angle_beta   90.00
_cell.angle_gamma   90.00
#
_symmetry.space_group_name_H-M   'P 1'
#
loop_
_entity.id
_entity.type
_entity.pdbx_description
1 polymer ?
#
loop_
_entity_poly.entity_id
_entity_poly.type
_entity_poly.pdbx_seq_one_letter_code
_entity_poly.pdbx_strand_id
1 'polypeptide(L)'
;MNSLLYASAFGLAPVGELFARELHAAGPLRLRPDQVTELAETCTRYTEESDRILMQMAALAASASHILDDADLPTEAEAAEVEALLVERSRLLLEWERTYVARRLAGLRGLDRDQVAEAATLTSDRMAALIHAQQGAPMDALVAAGH
;
A
#
# COMPACT_ATOMS: atom_id res chain seq x y z
N MET A 1 -14.02 1.69 2.48
CA MET A 1 -13.82 2.75 1.45
C MET A 1 -13.05 3.99 1.96
N ASN A 2 -12.84 4.19 3.27
CA ASN A 2 -12.07 5.33 3.80
C ASN A 2 -10.53 5.13 3.87
N SER A 3 -10.04 3.89 3.78
CA SER A 3 -8.61 3.56 3.91
C SER A 3 -7.78 4.00 2.69
N LEU A 4 -8.36 3.98 1.48
CA LEU A 4 -7.69 4.39 0.24
C LEU A 4 -7.31 5.88 0.23
N LEU A 5 -8.24 6.75 0.65
CA LEU A 5 -8.03 8.21 0.70
C LEU A 5 -7.02 8.62 1.77
N TYR A 6 -7.02 7.92 2.91
CA TYR A 6 -6.10 8.22 4.02
C TYR A 6 -4.65 7.87 3.65
N ALA A 7 -4.39 6.68 3.08
CA ALA A 7 -3.05 6.25 2.70
C ALA A 7 -2.42 7.20 1.65
N SER A 8 -3.19 7.56 0.61
CA SER A 8 -2.72 8.44 -0.46
C SER A 8 -2.34 9.84 0.02
N ALA A 9 -3.03 10.36 1.05
CA ALA A 9 -2.75 11.69 1.60
C ALA A 9 -1.37 11.77 2.28
N PHE A 10 -0.84 10.64 2.77
CA PHE A 10 0.48 10.54 3.41
C PHE A 10 1.53 9.93 2.49
N GLY A 11 1.24 9.77 1.19
CA GLY A 11 2.16 9.13 0.24
C GLY A 11 2.43 7.65 0.56
N LEU A 12 1.54 6.99 1.29
CA LEU A 12 1.61 5.58 1.64
C LEU A 12 0.84 4.75 0.61
N ALA A 13 1.32 3.54 0.38
CA ALA A 13 0.54 2.57 -0.39
C ALA A 13 -0.73 2.20 0.38
N PRO A 14 -1.88 2.08 -0.28
CA PRO A 14 -3.02 1.48 0.37
C PRO A 14 -2.75 0.04 0.81
N VAL A 15 -3.55 -0.42 1.78
CA VAL A 15 -3.56 -1.81 2.22
C VAL A 15 -3.77 -2.73 1.01
N GLY A 16 -2.92 -3.75 0.87
CA GLY A 16 -2.92 -4.66 -0.27
C GLY A 16 -2.16 -4.18 -1.52
N GLU A 17 -1.61 -2.96 -1.53
CA GLU A 17 -1.09 -2.36 -2.76
C GLU A 17 0.42 -2.10 -2.79
N LEU A 18 1.17 -2.44 -1.73
CA LEU A 18 2.61 -2.11 -1.56
C LEU A 18 3.51 -2.49 -2.77
N PHE A 19 3.16 -3.56 -3.47
CA PHE A 19 3.88 -4.05 -4.66
C PHE A 19 2.96 -4.30 -5.86
N ALA A 20 1.75 -3.71 -5.88
CA ALA A 20 0.78 -3.99 -6.93
C ALA A 20 1.36 -3.70 -8.32
N ARG A 21 2.10 -2.60 -8.47
CA ARG A 21 2.78 -2.23 -9.73
C ARG A 21 3.81 -3.27 -10.16
N GLU A 22 4.70 -3.68 -9.27
CA GLU A 22 5.74 -4.66 -9.59
C GLU A 22 5.15 -6.03 -9.93
N LEU A 23 4.14 -6.47 -9.18
CA LEU A 23 3.44 -7.73 -9.42
C LEU A 23 2.66 -7.73 -10.74
N HIS A 24 2.01 -6.62 -11.10
CA HIS A 24 1.35 -6.49 -12.40
C HIS A 24 2.34 -6.45 -13.56
N ALA A 25 3.54 -5.89 -13.34
CA ALA A 25 4.62 -5.83 -14.31
C ALA A 25 5.61 -7.01 -14.18
N ALA A 26 5.22 -8.12 -13.56
CA ALA A 26 6.15 -9.22 -13.28
C ALA A 26 6.84 -9.79 -14.52
N GLY A 27 6.09 -9.96 -15.63
CA GLY A 27 6.65 -10.41 -16.91
C GLY A 27 7.64 -9.40 -17.51
N PRO A 28 7.25 -8.13 -17.71
CA PRO A 28 8.15 -7.07 -18.17
C PRO A 28 9.42 -6.91 -17.33
N LEU A 29 9.28 -6.97 -16.00
CA LEU A 29 10.40 -6.89 -15.04
C LEU A 29 11.19 -8.21 -14.91
N ARG A 30 10.77 -9.26 -15.62
CA ARG A 30 11.39 -10.59 -15.59
C ARG A 30 11.54 -11.11 -14.15
N LEU A 31 10.52 -10.90 -13.32
CA LEU A 31 10.52 -11.39 -11.95
C LEU A 31 10.51 -12.91 -11.97
N ARG A 32 11.41 -13.51 -11.18
CA ARG A 32 11.43 -14.96 -10.98
C ARG A 32 10.26 -15.38 -10.07
N PRO A 33 9.79 -16.64 -10.14
CA PRO A 33 8.67 -17.11 -9.31
C PRO A 33 8.90 -16.93 -7.79
N ASP A 34 10.13 -17.10 -7.31
CA ASP A 34 10.54 -16.83 -5.93
C ASP A 34 10.35 -15.36 -5.56
N GLN A 35 10.77 -14.44 -6.43
CA GLN A 35 10.64 -12.99 -6.22
C GLN A 35 9.16 -12.57 -6.18
N VAL A 36 8.33 -13.09 -7.08
CA VAL A 36 6.89 -12.84 -7.09
C VAL A 36 6.25 -13.28 -5.78
N THR A 37 6.62 -14.48 -5.30
CA THR A 37 6.13 -15.03 -4.03
C THR A 37 6.55 -14.16 -2.85
N GLU A 38 7.82 -13.76 -2.78
CA GLU A 38 8.34 -12.94 -1.70
C GLU A 38 7.71 -11.53 -1.66
N LEU A 39 7.48 -10.90 -2.82
CA LEU A 39 6.78 -9.63 -2.93
C LEU A 39 5.33 -9.74 -2.47
N ALA A 40 4.62 -10.81 -2.88
CA ALA A 40 3.25 -11.06 -2.47
C ALA A 40 3.14 -11.27 -0.95
N GLU A 41 3.99 -12.12 -0.36
CA GLU A 41 4.01 -12.33 1.09
C GLU A 41 4.35 -11.05 1.87
N THR A 42 5.28 -10.25 1.36
CA THR A 42 5.63 -8.97 1.99
C THR A 42 4.48 -7.98 1.91
N CYS A 43 3.71 -7.99 0.82
CA CYS A 43 2.47 -7.23 0.70
C CYS A 43 1.41 -7.71 1.71
N THR A 44 1.24 -9.02 1.89
CA THR A 44 0.34 -9.58 2.91
C THR A 44 0.72 -9.15 4.32
N ARG A 45 2.00 -9.26 4.69
CA ARG A 45 2.49 -8.82 6.00
C ARG A 45 2.27 -7.32 6.22
N TYR A 46 2.56 -6.51 5.20
CA TYR A 46 2.27 -5.07 5.24
C TYR A 46 0.78 -4.78 5.46
N THR A 47 -0.08 -5.53 4.77
CA THR A 47 -1.54 -5.41 4.84
C THR A 47 -2.03 -5.68 6.26
N GLU A 48 -1.64 -6.82 6.84
CA GLU A 48 -2.02 -7.21 8.20
C GLU A 48 -1.57 -6.18 9.25
N GLU A 49 -0.33 -5.70 9.14
CA GLU A 49 0.20 -4.70 10.07
C GLU A 49 -0.47 -3.33 9.92
N SER A 50 -0.71 -2.91 8.68
CA SER A 50 -1.35 -1.63 8.35
C SER A 50 -2.81 -1.62 8.79
N ASP A 51 -3.56 -2.70 8.55
CA ASP A 51 -4.95 -2.82 8.97
C ASP A 51 -5.08 -2.69 10.49
N ARG A 52 -4.20 -3.38 11.24
CA ARG A 52 -4.17 -3.27 12.71
C ARG A 52 -3.95 -1.82 13.15
N ILE A 53 -2.97 -1.12 12.58
CA ILE A 53 -2.66 0.27 12.94
C ILE A 53 -3.82 1.20 12.58
N LEU A 54 -4.39 1.04 11.39
CA LEU A 54 -5.53 1.83 10.92
C LEU A 54 -6.77 1.64 11.80
N MET A 55 -7.06 0.41 12.22
CA MET A 55 -8.15 0.13 13.16
C MET A 55 -7.93 0.84 14.50
N GLN A 56 -6.70 0.84 15.03
CA GLN A 56 -6.38 1.56 16.26
C GLN A 56 -6.53 3.08 16.10
N MET A 57 -6.05 3.65 14.99
CA MET A 57 -6.22 5.08 14.68
C MET A 57 -7.69 5.46 14.52
N ALA A 58 -8.51 4.60 13.92
CA ALA A 58 -9.95 4.81 13.76
C ALA A 58 -10.66 4.79 15.13
N ALA A 59 -10.29 3.88 16.03
CA ALA A 59 -10.82 3.83 17.38
C ALA A 59 -10.50 5.13 18.16
N LEU A 60 -9.26 5.61 18.09
CA LEU A 60 -8.87 6.87 18.74
C LEU A 60 -9.64 8.07 18.18
N ALA A 61 -9.84 8.13 16.87
CA ALA A 61 -10.62 9.18 16.23
C ALA A 61 -12.10 9.14 16.66
N ALA A 62 -12.67 7.93 16.79
CA ALA A 62 -14.03 7.76 17.29
C ALA A 62 -14.16 8.20 18.75
N SER A 63 -13.20 7.85 19.62
CA SER A 63 -13.17 8.33 21.01
C SER A 63 -13.08 9.84 21.10
N ALA A 64 -12.21 10.47 20.30
CA ALA A 64 -12.09 11.93 20.27
C ALA A 64 -13.36 12.60 19.75
N SER A 65 -14.00 12.04 18.71
CA SER A 65 -15.30 12.54 18.22
C SER A 65 -16.36 12.45 19.30
N HIS A 66 -16.43 11.32 20.02
CA HIS A 66 -17.44 11.13 21.06
C HIS A 66 -17.35 12.18 22.17
N ILE A 67 -16.14 12.55 22.59
CA ILE A 67 -15.91 13.62 23.57
C ILE A 67 -16.34 14.99 23.02
N LEU A 68 -16.15 15.23 21.72
CA LEU A 68 -16.43 16.51 21.08
C LEU A 68 -17.87 16.66 20.57
N ASP A 69 -18.62 15.56 20.44
CA ASP A 69 -19.98 15.54 19.89
C ASP A 69 -21.06 15.92 20.95
N ASP A 70 -20.65 16.24 22.18
CA ASP A 70 -21.55 16.79 23.20
C ASP A 70 -22.00 18.22 22.84
N ALA A 71 -23.23 18.58 23.25
CA ALA A 71 -23.84 19.86 22.92
C ALA A 71 -23.20 21.07 23.63
N ASP A 72 -22.39 20.80 24.64
CA ASP A 72 -21.67 21.78 25.45
C ASP A 72 -20.19 21.84 25.02
N LEU A 73 -19.51 22.95 25.35
CA LEU A 73 -18.06 23.03 25.16
C LEU A 73 -17.35 22.01 26.08
N PRO A 74 -16.32 21.30 25.58
CA PRO A 74 -15.58 20.35 26.40
C PRO A 74 -14.90 21.06 27.57
N THR A 75 -14.91 20.39 28.73
CA THR A 75 -14.14 20.80 29.91
C THR A 75 -12.64 20.76 29.63
N GLU A 76 -11.83 21.40 30.49
CA GLU A 76 -10.36 21.33 30.37
C GLU A 76 -9.83 19.89 30.43
N ALA A 77 -10.48 19.02 31.22
CA ALA A 77 -10.11 17.61 31.32
C ALA A 77 -10.40 16.85 30.02
N GLU A 78 -11.58 17.05 29.44
CA GLU A 78 -11.98 16.45 28.15
C GLU A 78 -11.11 16.96 27.00
N ALA A 79 -10.79 18.26 26.97
CA ALA A 79 -9.87 18.83 25.99
C ALA A 79 -8.47 18.20 26.09
N ALA A 80 -7.96 18.01 27.31
CA ALA A 80 -6.67 17.33 27.54
C ALA A 80 -6.72 15.85 27.11
N GLU A 81 -7.84 15.17 27.31
CA GLU A 81 -8.03 13.78 26.85
C GLU A 81 -8.03 13.70 25.32
N VAL A 82 -8.75 14.59 24.64
CA VAL A 82 -8.72 14.70 23.17
C VAL A 82 -7.30 14.95 22.66
N GLU A 83 -6.55 15.84 23.30
CA GLU A 83 -5.14 16.09 22.94
C GLU A 83 -4.29 14.82 23.09
N ALA A 84 -4.44 14.07 24.19
CA ALA A 84 -3.73 12.81 24.40
C ALA A 84 -4.08 11.76 23.32
N LEU A 85 -5.36 11.64 22.95
CA LEU A 85 -5.82 10.76 21.86
C LEU A 85 -5.19 11.15 20.51
N LEU A 86 -5.07 12.45 20.22
CA LEU A 86 -4.43 12.94 19.00
C LEU A 86 -2.92 12.69 18.97
N VAL A 87 -2.23 12.82 20.12
CA VAL A 87 -0.82 12.47 20.26
C VAL A 87 -0.61 10.99 19.97
N GLU A 88 -1.42 10.11 20.56
CA GLU A 88 -1.30 8.67 20.33
C GLU A 88 -1.63 8.30 18.87
N ARG A 89 -2.62 8.95 18.27
CA ARG A 89 -2.94 8.78 16.85
C ARG A 89 -1.78 9.20 15.95
N SER A 90 -1.07 10.27 16.30
CA SER A 90 0.13 10.72 15.57
C SER A 90 1.29 9.74 15.71
N ARG A 91 1.46 9.12 16.89
CA ARG A 91 2.44 8.05 17.11
C ARG A 91 2.14 6.84 16.21
N LEU A 92 0.88 6.43 16.11
CA LEU A 92 0.47 5.33 15.24
C LEU A 92 0.66 5.64 13.76
N LEU A 93 0.42 6.87 13.31
CA LEU A 93 0.72 7.29 11.94
C LEU A 93 2.20 7.10 11.62
N LEU A 94 3.10 7.55 12.51
CA LEU A 94 4.54 7.33 12.35
C LEU A 94 4.91 5.84 12.35
N GLU A 95 4.25 5.03 13.18
CA GLU A 95 4.43 3.57 13.17
C GLU A 95 4.04 2.98 11.80
N TRP A 96 2.95 3.45 11.20
CA TRP A 96 2.51 3.00 9.89
C TRP A 96 3.49 3.38 8.78
N GLU A 97 4.00 4.62 8.78
CA GLU A 97 5.03 5.07 7.83
C GLU A 97 6.30 4.21 7.93
N ARG A 98 6.74 3.90 9.16
CA ARG A 98 7.89 3.03 9.40
C ARG A 98 7.66 1.62 8.88
N THR A 99 6.46 1.08 9.09
CA THR A 99 6.05 -0.23 8.56
C THR A 99 6.08 -0.23 7.03
N TYR A 100 5.52 0.80 6.38
CA TYR A 100 5.57 0.95 4.93
C TYR A 100 7.02 0.95 4.42
N VAL A 101 7.89 1.80 4.98
CA VAL A 101 9.30 1.88 4.55
C VAL A 101 10.03 0.56 4.77
N ALA A 102 9.85 -0.07 5.93
CA ALA A 102 10.49 -1.34 6.25
C ALA A 102 10.07 -2.46 5.29
N ARG A 103 8.77 -2.59 5.02
CA ARG A 103 8.24 -3.62 4.12
C ARG A 103 8.61 -3.35 2.66
N ARG A 104 8.58 -2.08 2.23
CA ARG A 104 9.03 -1.68 0.89
C ARG A 104 10.51 -2.01 0.68
N LEU A 105 11.37 -1.67 1.64
CA LEU A 105 12.79 -1.99 1.58
C LEU A 105 13.05 -3.50 1.60
N ALA A 106 12.30 -4.26 2.40
CA ALA A 106 12.43 -5.71 2.45
C ALA A 106 12.15 -6.33 1.07
N GLY A 107 11.02 -6.01 0.44
CA GLY A 107 10.69 -6.55 -0.88
C GLY A 107 11.66 -6.10 -1.98
N LEU A 108 12.10 -4.83 -1.97
CA LEU A 108 13.07 -4.34 -2.95
C LEU A 108 14.45 -5.01 -2.84
N ARG A 109 14.85 -5.47 -1.65
CA ARG A 109 16.12 -6.22 -1.47
C ARG A 109 16.10 -7.60 -2.09
N GLY A 110 14.93 -8.19 -2.32
CA GLY A 110 14.77 -9.46 -3.06
C GLY A 110 14.88 -9.30 -4.58
N LEU A 111 14.94 -8.06 -5.08
CA LEU A 111 15.04 -7.75 -6.51
C LEU A 111 16.47 -7.47 -6.95
N ASP A 112 16.76 -7.78 -8.20
CA ASP A 112 18.01 -7.43 -8.85
C ASP A 112 18.04 -5.91 -9.11
N ARG A 113 19.25 -5.32 -9.14
CA ARG A 113 19.42 -3.86 -9.29
C ARG A 113 18.72 -3.30 -10.53
N ASP A 114 18.79 -4.02 -11.64
CA ASP A 114 18.17 -3.60 -12.90
C ASP A 114 16.65 -3.67 -12.81
N GLN A 115 16.09 -4.68 -12.14
CA GLN A 115 14.65 -4.79 -11.88
C GLN A 115 14.13 -3.63 -11.02
N VAL A 116 14.89 -3.22 -10.01
CA VAL A 116 14.55 -2.05 -9.17
C VAL A 116 14.58 -0.76 -10.00
N ALA A 117 15.59 -0.59 -10.86
CA ALA A 117 15.71 0.57 -11.74
C ALA A 117 14.55 0.63 -12.74
N GLU A 118 14.21 -0.49 -13.37
CA GLU A 118 13.08 -0.59 -14.29
C GLU A 118 11.74 -0.32 -13.57
N ALA A 119 11.55 -0.88 -12.36
CA ALA A 119 10.40 -0.63 -11.50
C ALA A 119 10.20 0.85 -11.16
N ALA A 120 11.29 1.61 -10.97
CA ALA A 120 11.22 3.04 -10.72
C ALA A 120 10.76 3.86 -11.93
N THR A 121 10.99 3.36 -13.15
CA THR A 121 10.60 4.03 -14.40
C THR A 121 9.19 3.66 -14.89
N LEU A 122 8.53 2.72 -14.24
CA LEU A 122 7.16 2.31 -14.55
C LEU A 122 6.16 3.40 -14.13
N THR A 123 5.74 4.19 -15.12
CA THR A 123 4.57 5.09 -15.03
C THR A 123 3.28 4.32 -15.29
N SER A 124 2.14 4.87 -14.86
CA SER A 124 0.82 4.27 -15.10
C SER A 124 0.54 4.05 -16.59
N ASP A 125 0.90 5.01 -17.45
CA ASP A 125 0.72 4.90 -18.91
C ASP A 125 1.61 3.82 -19.52
N ARG A 126 2.86 3.70 -19.04
CA ARG A 126 3.81 2.68 -19.49
C ARG A 126 3.40 1.28 -19.00
N MET A 127 2.80 1.20 -17.82
CA MET A 127 2.24 -0.05 -17.28
C MET A 127 1.00 -0.49 -18.07
N ALA A 128 0.10 0.43 -18.41
CA ALA A 128 -1.06 0.14 -19.28
C ALA A 128 -0.61 -0.34 -20.67
N ALA A 129 0.39 0.31 -21.27
CA ALA A 129 0.95 -0.11 -22.56
C ALA A 129 1.59 -1.51 -22.51
N LEU A 130 2.30 -1.85 -21.42
CA LEU A 130 2.91 -3.17 -21.23
C LEU A 130 1.86 -4.27 -21.03
N ILE A 131 0.80 -4.00 -20.25
CA ILE A 131 -0.31 -4.94 -20.05
C ILE A 131 -1.02 -5.20 -21.37
N HIS A 132 -1.31 -4.14 -22.15
CA HIS A 132 -1.90 -4.29 -23.48
C HIS A 132 -1.00 -5.02 -24.47
N ALA A 133 0.32 -4.80 -24.43
CA ALA A 133 1.27 -5.52 -25.28
C ALA A 133 1.32 -7.03 -24.95
N GLN A 134 1.13 -7.41 -23.69
CA GLN A 134 1.05 -8.82 -23.27
C GLN A 134 -0.29 -9.48 -23.60
N GLN A 135 -1.39 -8.72 -23.57
CA GLN A 135 -2.71 -9.19 -24.00
C GLN A 135 -2.89 -9.19 -25.53
N GLY A 136 -2.03 -8.48 -26.24
CA GLY A 136 -2.07 -8.28 -27.69
C GLY A 136 -1.24 -9.25 -28.52
N ALA A 137 -0.68 -10.33 -27.94
CA ALA A 137 -0.18 -11.43 -28.76
C ALA A 137 -1.40 -12.13 -29.39
N PRO A 138 -1.64 -11.98 -30.70
CA PRO A 138 -2.87 -12.46 -31.30
C PRO A 138 -2.88 -13.99 -31.25
N MET A 139 -3.96 -14.54 -30.70
CA MET A 139 -4.32 -15.96 -30.79
C MET A 139 -4.30 -16.49 -32.23
N ASP A 140 -4.36 -15.60 -33.23
CA ASP A 140 -4.25 -15.92 -34.65
C ASP A 140 -2.89 -16.52 -35.04
N ALA A 141 -1.82 -16.23 -34.30
CA ALA A 141 -0.49 -16.80 -34.56
C ALA A 141 -0.35 -18.28 -34.14
N LEU A 142 -1.21 -18.76 -33.23
CA LEU A 142 -1.22 -20.16 -32.76
C LEU A 142 -2.09 -21.07 -33.64
N VAL A 143 -3.06 -20.50 -34.38
CA VAL A 143 -3.88 -21.23 -35.35
C VAL A 143 -3.18 -21.33 -36.72
N ALA A 144 -2.36 -20.34 -37.09
CA ALA A 144 -1.61 -20.35 -38.35
C ALA A 144 -0.36 -21.25 -38.37
N ALA A 145 0.12 -21.72 -37.21
CA ALA A 145 1.23 -22.68 -37.11
C ALA A 145 0.77 -24.15 -36.93
N GLY A 146 -0.54 -24.40 -37.02
CA GLY A 146 -1.19 -25.68 -36.77
C GLY A 146 -1.82 -26.35 -37.99
N HIS A 147 -1.41 -25.99 -39.22
CA HIS A 147 -1.76 -26.69 -40.45
C HIS A 147 -0.54 -26.83 -41.37
#